data_AF-A0A925JBG0-F1
#
_entry.id   AF-A0A925JBG0-F1
#
_cell.length_a   1.000
_cell.length_b   1.000
_cell.length_c   1.000
_cell.angle_alpha   90.00
_cell.angle_beta   90.00
_cell.angle_gamma   90.00
#
_symmetry.space_group_name_H-M   'P 1'
#
loop_
_entity.id
_entity.type
_entity.pdbx_description
1 polymer ?
#
loop_
_entity_poly.entity_id
_entity_poly.type
_entity_poly.pdbx_seq_one_letter_code
_entity_poly.pdbx_strand_id
1 'polypeptide(L)' 'MKIASLIVGILLMLLSGIAFIVCLLLPSMTNNRVNFEEALLGIIPAAIIFFLAFVITIVSAVFVWKARKKAA' A
#
# COMPACT_ATOMS: atom_id res chain seq x y z
N MET A 1 15.90 10.60 10.60
CA MET A 1 14.79 10.94 9.69
C MET A 1 14.65 10.02 8.47
N LYS A 2 15.72 9.67 7.73
CA LYS A 2 15.63 8.92 6.45
C LYS A 2 15.09 7.48 6.55
N ILE A 3 15.32 6.80 7.66
CA ILE A 3 14.82 5.42 7.88
C ILE A 3 13.36 5.42 8.33
N ALA A 4 12.95 6.42 9.11
CA ALA A 4 11.56 6.53 9.58
C ALA A 4 10.58 6.69 8.41
N SER A 5 10.94 7.46 7.37
CA SER A 5 10.10 7.59 6.15
C SER A 5 9.98 6.29 5.37
N LEU A 6 11.04 5.47 5.34
CA LEU A 6 11.01 4.15 4.72
C LEU A 6 10.08 3.20 5.47
N ILE A 7 10.17 3.17 6.81
CA ILE A 7 9.32 2.34 7.66
C ILE A 7 7.85 2.74 7.50
N VAL A 8 7.55 4.05 7.51
CA VAL A 8 6.18 4.55 7.29
C VAL A 8 5.67 4.16 5.92
N GLY A 9 6.47 4.29 4.85
CA GLY A 9 6.09 3.88 3.51
C GLY A 9 5.74 2.39 3.43
N ILE A 10 6.58 1.53 4.00
CA ILE A 10 6.35 0.08 4.04
C ILE A 10 5.09 -0.27 4.83
N LEU A 11 4.88 0.33 6.01
CA LEU A 11 3.68 0.10 6.82
C LEU A 11 2.41 0.53 6.08
N LEU A 12 2.43 1.70 5.44
CA LEU A 12 1.29 2.19 4.66
C LEU A 12 0.98 1.25 3.48
N MET A 13 2.04 0.74 2.82
CA MET A 13 1.92 -0.18 1.70
C MET A 13 1.34 -1.53 2.14
N LEU A 14 1.76 -2.06 3.29
CA LEU A 14 1.21 -3.29 3.85
C LEU A 14 -0.25 -3.13 4.23
N LEU A 15 -0.61 -2.06 4.95
CA LEU A 15 -1.99 -1.82 5.38
C LEU A 15 -2.94 -1.66 4.19
N SER A 16 -2.56 -0.86 3.20
CA SER A 16 -3.36 -0.67 1.98
C SER A 16 -3.42 -1.93 1.12
N GLY A 17 -2.34 -2.70 1.05
CA GLY A 17 -2.31 -3.98 0.33
C GLY A 17 -3.23 -5.02 0.97
N ILE A 18 -3.23 -5.13 2.30
CA ILE A 18 -4.15 -5.99 3.04
C ILE A 18 -5.59 -5.54 2.80
N ALA A 19 -5.88 -4.24 2.93
CA ALA A 19 -7.23 -3.71 2.70
C ALA A 19 -7.72 -3.99 1.27
N PHE A 20 -6.85 -3.85 0.27
CA PHE A 20 -7.15 -4.15 -1.13
C PHE A 20 -7.48 -5.63 -1.35
N ILE A 21 -6.65 -6.54 -0.82
CA ILE A 21 -6.87 -7.99 -0.92
C ILE A 21 -8.16 -8.39 -0.20
N VAL A 22 -8.41 -7.86 0.99
CA VAL A 22 -9.65 -8.14 1.73
C VAL A 22 -10.86 -7.68 0.94
N CYS A 23 -10.86 -6.47 0.38
CA CYS A 23 -11.98 -5.98 -0.42
C CYS A 23 -12.21 -6.79 -1.69
N LEU A 24 -11.15 -7.29 -2.33
CA LEU A 24 -11.25 -8.19 -3.49
C LEU A 24 -11.86 -9.56 -3.14
N LEU A 25 -11.58 -10.07 -1.93
CA LEU A 25 -12.05 -11.38 -1.48
C LEU A 25 -13.44 -11.34 -0.85
N LEU A 26 -13.93 -10.18 -0.41
CA LEU A 26 -15.24 -10.04 0.23
C LEU A 26 -16.40 -10.63 -0.60
N PRO A 27 -16.53 -10.37 -1.92
CA PRO A 27 -17.65 -10.92 -2.70
C PRO A 27 -17.67 -12.45 -2.74
N SER A 28 -16.48 -13.08 -2.87
CA SER A 28 -16.38 -14.54 -2.92
C SER A 28 -16.54 -15.19 -1.55
N MET A 29 -16.05 -14.55 -0.48
CA MET A 29 -16.12 -15.08 0.89
C MET A 29 -17.48 -14.91 1.55
N THR A 30 -18.32 -13.98 1.08
CA THR A 30 -19.62 -13.66 1.70
C THR A 30 -20.83 -14.28 0.99
N ASN A 31 -20.62 -15.27 0.12
CA ASN A 31 -21.68 -15.87 -0.71
C ASN A 31 -22.49 -14.82 -1.48
N ASN A 32 -21.80 -13.83 -2.06
CA ASN A 32 -22.43 -12.74 -2.82
C ASN A 32 -23.37 -11.83 -2.01
N ARG A 33 -23.27 -11.81 -0.66
CA ARG A 33 -23.94 -10.79 0.16
C ARG A 33 -23.36 -9.40 -0.05
N VAL A 34 -22.06 -9.33 -0.32
CA VAL A 34 -21.39 -8.11 -0.80
C VAL A 34 -21.26 -8.25 -2.30
N ASN A 35 -21.93 -7.37 -3.04
CA ASN A 35 -21.86 -7.40 -4.49
C ASN A 35 -20.52 -6.83 -4.97
N PHE A 36 -20.08 -7.19 -6.17
CA PHE A 36 -18.79 -6.71 -6.68
C PHE A 36 -18.77 -5.17 -6.82
N GLU A 37 -19.91 -4.59 -7.20
CA GLU A 37 -20.09 -3.13 -7.27
C GLU A 37 -19.94 -2.43 -5.91
N GLU A 38 -20.37 -3.07 -4.82
CA GLU A 38 -20.21 -2.53 -3.46
C GLU A 38 -18.76 -2.67 -2.99
N ALA A 39 -18.12 -3.79 -3.34
CA ALA A 39 -16.71 -4.01 -3.03
C ALA A 39 -15.79 -3.01 -3.77
N LEU A 40 -16.16 -2.56 -4.98
CA LEU A 40 -15.41 -1.57 -5.74
C LEU A 40 -15.18 -0.27 -4.95
N LEU A 41 -16.13 0.10 -4.10
CA LEU A 41 -16.05 1.27 -3.22
C LEU A 41 -14.90 1.17 -2.21
N GLY A 42 -14.51 -0.04 -1.82
CA GLY A 42 -13.32 -0.31 -0.99
C GLY A 42 -12.05 -0.59 -1.83
N ILE A 43 -12.19 -1.30 -2.94
CA ILE A 43 -11.08 -1.70 -3.82
C ILE A 43 -10.41 -0.46 -4.43
N ILE A 44 -11.18 0.48 -4.99
CA ILE A 44 -10.63 1.63 -5.73
C ILE A 44 -9.80 2.54 -4.81
N PRO A 45 -10.29 3.00 -3.65
CA PRO A 45 -9.47 3.81 -2.74
C PRO A 45 -8.26 3.05 -2.21
N ALA A 46 -8.41 1.76 -1.89
CA ALA A 46 -7.29 0.94 -1.41
C ALA A 46 -6.19 0.81 -2.48
N ALA A 47 -6.55 0.63 -3.75
CA ALA A 47 -5.60 0.59 -4.86
C ALA A 47 -4.84 1.92 -5.02
N ILE A 48 -5.55 3.05 -4.93
CA ILE A 48 -4.94 4.39 -5.03
C ILE A 48 -3.94 4.61 -3.89
N ILE A 49 -4.35 4.31 -2.66
CA ILE A 49 -3.48 4.47 -1.48
C ILE A 49 -2.28 3.54 -1.56
N PHE A 50 -2.48 2.29 -2.00
CA PHE A 50 -1.40 1.32 -2.20
C PHE A 50 -0.38 1.82 -3.22
N PHE A 51 -0.85 2.36 -4.35
CA PHE A 51 0.03 2.92 -5.38
C PHE A 51 0.84 4.11 -4.85
N LEU A 52 0.20 5.04 -4.13
CA LEU A 52 0.89 6.18 -3.50
C LEU A 52 1.92 5.72 -2.47
N ALA A 53 1.57 4.74 -1.62
CA ALA A 53 2.47 4.17 -0.64
C ALA A 53 3.70 3.51 -1.30
N PHE A 54 3.49 2.81 -2.41
CA PHE A 54 4.55 2.19 -3.20
C PHE A 54 5.53 3.24 -3.76
N VAL A 55 5.02 4.32 -4.35
CA VAL A 55 5.85 5.43 -4.86
C VAL A 55 6.67 6.08 -3.73
N ILE A 56 6.05 6.38 -2.59
CA ILE A 56 6.73 6.97 -1.42
C ILE A 56 7.83 6.04 -0.91
N THR A 57 7.56 4.73 -0.88
CA THR A 57 8.52 3.72 -0.45
C THR A 57 9.73 3.65 -1.37
N ILE A 58 9.52 3.66 -2.70
CA ILE A 58 10.60 3.70 -3.69
C ILE A 58 11.44 4.97 -3.53
N VAL A 59 10.81 6.14 -3.46
CA VAL A 59 11.52 7.42 -3.32
C VAL A 59 12.36 7.41 -2.04
N SER A 60 11.78 6.97 -0.92
CA SER A 60 12.50 6.84 0.36
C SER A 60 13.67 5.87 0.25
N ALA A 61 13.51 4.73 -0.42
CA ALA A 61 14.56 3.74 -0.63
C ALA A 61 15.73 4.31 -1.44
N VAL A 62 15.44 5.03 -2.53
CA VAL A 62 16.45 5.70 -3.35
C VAL A 62 17.22 6.75 -2.54
N PHE A 63 16.52 7.56 -1.74
CA PHE A 63 17.17 8.55 -0.87
C PHE A 63 18.07 7.91 0.19
N VAL A 64 17.62 6.81 0.82
CA VAL A 64 18.44 6.05 1.77
C VAL A 64 19.67 5.48 1.08
N TRP A 65 19.53 4.88 -0.11
CA TRP A 65 20.65 4.31 -0.85
C TRP A 65 21.68 5.37 -1.23
N LYS A 66 21.25 6.52 -1.79
CA LYS A 66 22.13 7.65 -2.10
C LYS A 66 22.82 8.20 -0.86
N ALA A 67 22.12 8.27 0.28
CA ALA A 67 22.69 8.74 1.54
C ALA A 67 23.78 7.80 2.07
N ARG A 68 23.60 6.48 1.96
CA ARG A 68 24.63 5.49 2.34
C ARG A 68 25.85 5.59 1.43
N LYS A 69 25.66 5.86 0.13
CA LYS A 69 26.75 6.00 -0.84
C LYS A 69 27.60 7.27 -0.68
N LYS A 70 27.05 8.32 -0.06
CA LYS A 70 27.78 9.58 0.25
C LYS A 70 28.52 9.51 1.60
N ALA A 71 28.13 8.57 2.46
CA ALA A 71 28.71 8.40 3.79
C ALA A 71 29.85 7.36 3.83
N ALA A 72 30.03 6.59 2.74
CA ALA A 72 31.16 5.71 2.48
C ALA A 72 32.12 6.40 1.50
#